data_AF-A0A6N7LGH6-F1
#
_entry.id   AF-A0A6N7LGH6-F1
#
_cell.length_a   1.000
_cell.length_b   1.000
_cell.length_c   1.000
_cell.angle_alpha   90.00
_cell.angle_beta   90.00
_cell.angle_gamma   90.00
#
_symmetry.space_group_name_H-M   'P 1'
#
loop_
_entity.id
_entity.type
_entity.pdbx_description
1 polymer ?
#
loop_
_entity_poly.entity_id
_entity_poly.type
_entity_poly.pdbx_seq_one_letter_code
_entity_poly.pdbx_strand_id
1 'polypeptide(L)'
;MTDLWPWLSLAGLGAFHGINPAMGWLFAVALGLHRQSSRIVWLSLLPIAAGHAAAIAVVLAVFVAFGTVVDLRSLKLFAAALILGLAGYYAFYGHRHRVRVGMRTGMAGLALWSFLMATGHGAGLMLMPAVLGLCLADPSATIPLGSSLPISVAAVALHTAATLAVTAAVAFAIVEWLGLGVLRTAWINFDLIWTLALVATGVILVVV
;
A
#
# COMPACT_ATOMS: atom_id res chain seq x y z
N MET A 1 -20.00 4.56 -20.10
CA MET A 1 -20.18 4.29 -18.66
C MET A 1 -18.82 4.51 -18.01
N THR A 2 -18.74 5.27 -16.93
CA THR A 2 -17.47 5.40 -16.21
C THR A 2 -17.13 4.05 -15.60
N ASP A 3 -16.02 3.44 -16.02
CA ASP A 3 -15.57 2.18 -15.43
C ASP A 3 -15.16 2.45 -13.98
N LEU A 4 -16.03 2.07 -13.04
CA LEU A 4 -15.80 2.22 -11.59
C LEU A 4 -14.81 1.18 -11.06
N TRP A 5 -14.54 0.13 -11.84
CA TRP A 5 -13.76 -1.01 -11.42
C TRP A 5 -12.32 -0.68 -10.99
N PRO A 6 -11.55 0.17 -11.72
CA PRO A 6 -10.21 0.55 -11.28
C PRO A 6 -10.23 1.30 -9.93
N TRP A 7 -11.20 2.19 -9.73
CA TRP A 7 -11.36 2.92 -8.46
C TRP A 7 -11.72 2.00 -7.30
N LEU A 8 -12.64 1.04 -7.53
CA LEU A 8 -12.98 0.01 -6.55
C LEU A 8 -11.79 -0.89 -6.24
N SER A 9 -10.98 -1.25 -7.24
CA SER A 9 -9.77 -2.04 -7.04
C SER A 9 -8.72 -1.27 -6.22
N LEU A 10 -8.55 0.04 -6.44
CA LEU A 10 -7.66 0.90 -5.66
C LEU A 10 -8.10 1.00 -4.20
N ALA A 11 -9.40 1.20 -3.97
CA ALA A 11 -9.98 1.23 -2.64
C ALA A 11 -9.89 -0.13 -1.94
N GLY A 12 -10.18 -1.23 -2.64
CA GLY A 12 -10.08 -2.60 -2.13
C GLY A 12 -8.65 -2.99 -1.77
N LEU A 13 -7.68 -2.66 -2.63
CA LEU A 13 -6.25 -2.80 -2.33
C LEU A 13 -5.87 -1.93 -1.12
N GLY A 14 -6.41 -0.71 -1.00
CA GLY A 14 -6.16 0.15 0.15
C GLY A 14 -6.68 -0.47 1.44
N ALA A 15 -7.90 -0.98 1.43
CA ALA A 15 -8.47 -1.72 2.55
C ALA A 15 -7.63 -2.96 2.92
N PHE A 16 -7.14 -3.69 1.93
CA PHE A 16 -6.23 -4.83 2.11
C PHE A 16 -4.89 -4.43 2.75
N HIS A 17 -4.33 -3.27 2.43
CA HIS A 17 -3.16 -2.75 3.15
C HIS A 17 -3.53 -2.33 4.59
N GLY A 18 -4.67 -1.69 4.79
CA GLY A 18 -5.09 -1.17 6.09
C GLY A 18 -5.41 -2.24 7.13
N ILE A 19 -5.85 -3.43 6.69
CA ILE A 19 -6.15 -4.54 7.63
C ILE A 19 -4.86 -5.20 8.16
N ASN A 20 -3.74 -5.07 7.44
CA ASN A 20 -2.48 -5.70 7.81
C ASN A 20 -1.92 -5.06 9.12
N PRO A 21 -1.69 -5.85 10.18
CA PRO A 21 -1.16 -5.35 11.45
C PRO A 21 0.12 -4.53 11.31
N ALA A 22 1.04 -5.02 10.47
CA ALA A 22 2.37 -4.45 10.33
C ALA A 22 2.37 -3.13 9.52
N MET A 23 1.31 -2.87 8.74
CA MET A 23 1.18 -1.67 7.90
C MET A 23 0.76 -0.42 8.67
N GLY A 24 0.25 -0.54 9.91
CA GLY A 24 0.05 0.67 10.72
C GLY A 24 -0.69 0.50 12.04
N TRP A 25 -1.79 -0.25 12.07
CA TRP A 25 -2.68 -0.21 13.24
C TRP A 25 -2.02 -0.78 14.49
N LEU A 26 -1.15 -1.80 14.36
CA LEU A 26 -0.45 -2.38 15.52
C LEU A 26 0.48 -1.35 16.16
N PHE A 27 1.15 -0.53 15.36
CA PHE A 27 2.01 0.54 15.87
C PHE A 27 1.20 1.70 16.45
N ALA A 28 0.09 2.08 15.83
CA ALA A 28 -0.80 3.11 16.35
C ALA A 28 -1.37 2.73 17.73
N VAL A 29 -1.85 1.49 17.86
CA VAL A 29 -2.36 0.93 19.13
C VAL A 29 -1.22 0.82 20.15
N ALA A 30 -0.06 0.29 19.77
CA ALA A 30 1.08 0.15 20.67
C ALA A 30 1.57 1.50 21.21
N LEU A 31 1.64 2.53 20.37
CA LEU A 31 2.06 3.88 20.79
C LEU A 31 1.00 4.54 21.68
N GLY A 32 -0.29 4.35 21.38
CA GLY A 32 -1.40 4.82 22.19
C GLY A 32 -1.42 4.20 23.59
N LEU A 33 -1.23 2.89 23.68
CA LEU A 33 -1.12 2.17 24.96
C LEU A 33 0.16 2.57 25.71
N HIS A 34 1.29 2.72 25.03
CA HIS A 34 2.54 3.12 25.67
C HIS A 34 2.46 4.53 26.28
N ARG A 35 1.77 5.46 25.60
CA ARG A 35 1.57 6.84 26.06
C ARG A 35 0.28 7.05 26.86
N GLN A 36 -0.47 5.97 27.15
CA GLN A 36 -1.73 6.01 27.91
C GLN A 36 -2.71 7.06 27.36
N SER A 37 -2.84 7.16 26.03
CA SER A 37 -3.65 8.19 25.39
C SER A 37 -4.26 7.72 24.08
N SER A 38 -5.60 7.66 24.02
CA SER A 38 -6.34 7.34 22.79
C SER A 38 -6.11 8.37 21.68
N ARG A 39 -5.81 9.62 22.05
CA ARG A 39 -5.45 10.68 21.08
C ARG A 39 -4.21 10.31 20.26
N ILE A 40 -3.26 9.61 20.86
CA ILE A 40 -2.02 9.20 20.17
C ILE A 40 -2.30 8.14 19.11
N VAL A 41 -3.31 7.29 19.28
CA VAL A 41 -3.74 6.32 18.24
C VAL A 41 -4.16 7.08 16.98
N TRP A 42 -5.00 8.10 17.13
CA TRP A 42 -5.45 8.94 16.01
C TRP A 42 -4.32 9.77 15.40
N LEU A 43 -3.47 10.39 16.23
CA LEU A 43 -2.33 11.16 15.74
C LEU A 43 -1.30 10.30 15.00
N SER A 44 -1.21 9.00 15.32
CA SER A 44 -0.32 8.05 14.65
C SER A 44 -0.75 7.76 13.21
N LEU A 45 -2.00 8.01 12.84
CA LEU A 45 -2.46 7.85 11.46
C LEU A 45 -1.77 8.84 10.50
N LEU A 46 -1.40 10.02 10.98
CA LEU A 46 -0.71 11.03 10.16
C LEU A 46 0.67 10.56 9.66
N PRO A 47 1.61 10.13 10.53
CA PRO A 47 2.88 9.59 10.05
C PRO A 47 2.70 8.28 9.26
N ILE A 48 1.72 7.43 9.59
CA ILE A 48 1.41 6.23 8.79
C ILE A 48 1.03 6.64 7.35
N ALA A 49 0.11 7.60 7.22
CA ALA A 49 -0.31 8.14 5.92
C ALA A 49 0.88 8.69 5.14
N ALA A 50 1.70 9.52 5.79
CA ALA A 50 2.85 10.16 5.16
C ALA A 50 3.86 9.14 4.64
N GLY A 51 4.20 8.12 5.44
CA GLY A 51 5.11 7.06 5.02
C GLY A 51 4.57 6.24 3.84
N HIS A 52 3.29 5.84 3.91
CA HIS A 52 2.63 5.05 2.87
C HIS A 52 2.54 5.83 1.55
N ALA A 53 2.07 7.08 1.62
CA ALA A 53 1.97 7.96 0.45
C ALA A 53 3.35 8.25 -0.16
N ALA A 54 4.39 8.46 0.67
CA ALA A 54 5.75 8.66 0.18
C ALA A 54 6.29 7.42 -0.57
N ALA A 55 6.01 6.21 -0.08
CA ALA A 55 6.43 4.97 -0.76
C ALA A 55 5.78 4.85 -2.14
N ILE A 56 4.48 5.13 -2.23
CA ILE A 56 3.75 5.13 -3.50
C ILE A 56 4.28 6.22 -4.43
N ALA A 57 4.50 7.43 -3.91
CA ALA A 57 5.01 8.57 -4.69
C ALA A 57 6.39 8.28 -5.30
N VAL A 58 7.29 7.62 -4.55
CA VAL A 58 8.60 7.20 -5.07
C VAL A 58 8.44 6.25 -6.25
N VAL A 59 7.58 5.22 -6.14
CA VAL A 59 7.32 4.29 -7.25
C VAL A 59 6.73 5.03 -8.44
N LEU A 60 5.72 5.87 -8.23
CA LEU A 60 5.13 6.65 -9.32
C LEU A 60 6.14 7.57 -10.00
N ALA A 61 7.00 8.25 -9.24
CA ALA A 61 8.04 9.11 -9.81
C ALA A 61 9.02 8.33 -10.70
N VAL A 62 9.42 7.12 -10.27
CA VAL A 62 10.25 6.22 -11.08
C VAL A 62 9.52 5.85 -12.37
N PHE A 63 8.25 5.43 -12.29
CA PHE A 63 7.47 5.03 -13.46
C PHE A 63 7.20 6.19 -14.43
N VAL A 64 6.94 7.39 -13.93
CA VAL A 64 6.79 8.59 -14.76
C VAL A 64 8.10 8.90 -15.48
N ALA A 65 9.24 8.85 -14.79
CA ALA A 65 10.55 9.08 -15.41
C ALA A 65 10.83 8.07 -16.53
N PHE A 66 10.66 6.77 -16.27
CA PHE A 66 10.86 5.72 -17.29
C PHE A 66 9.83 5.78 -18.42
N GLY A 67 8.59 6.16 -18.12
CA GLY A 67 7.53 6.31 -19.12
C GLY A 67 7.76 7.45 -20.13
N THR A 68 8.75 8.33 -19.90
CA THR A 68 9.16 9.33 -20.91
C THR A 68 10.06 8.75 -22.00
N VAL A 69 10.71 7.61 -21.74
CA VAL A 69 11.71 7.00 -22.64
C VAL A 69 11.33 5.59 -23.10
N VAL A 70 10.40 4.93 -22.41
CA VAL A 70 9.94 3.56 -22.68
C VAL A 70 8.47 3.58 -23.11
N ASP A 71 8.10 2.72 -24.07
CA ASP A 71 6.70 2.55 -24.46
C ASP A 71 5.86 1.91 -23.35
N LEU A 72 4.54 2.15 -23.39
CA LEU A 72 3.62 1.71 -22.35
C LEU A 72 3.58 0.18 -22.15
N ARG A 73 3.77 -0.60 -23.23
CA ARG A 73 3.77 -2.07 -23.14
C ARG A 73 5.01 -2.56 -22.40
N SER A 74 6.17 -2.00 -22.74
CA SER A 74 7.42 -2.30 -22.04
C SER A 74 7.37 -1.87 -20.57
N LEU A 75 6.75 -0.72 -20.25
CA LEU A 75 6.54 -0.27 -18.88
C LEU A 75 5.60 -1.19 -18.09
N LYS A 76 4.49 -1.65 -18.70
CA LYS A 76 3.59 -2.66 -18.12
C LYS A 76 4.32 -3.97 -17.81
N LEU A 77 5.08 -4.49 -18.77
CA LEU A 77 5.85 -5.73 -18.60
C LEU A 77 6.93 -5.58 -17.53
N PHE A 78 7.59 -4.42 -17.46
CA PHE A 78 8.55 -4.12 -16.41
C PHE A 78 7.91 -4.11 -15.02
N ALA A 79 6.75 -3.45 -14.85
CA ALA A 79 5.99 -3.50 -13.60
C ALA A 79 5.59 -4.94 -13.24
N ALA A 80 5.08 -5.71 -14.19
CA ALA A 80 4.69 -7.09 -13.96
C ALA A 80 5.89 -7.95 -13.52
N ALA A 81 7.03 -7.80 -14.19
CA ALA A 81 8.26 -8.49 -13.84
C ALA A 81 8.74 -8.13 -12.43
N LEU A 82 8.69 -6.86 -12.04
CA LEU A 82 9.03 -6.43 -10.68
C LEU A 82 8.09 -7.02 -9.63
N ILE A 83 6.78 -6.99 -9.87
CA ILE A 83 5.77 -7.53 -8.94
C ILE A 83 5.95 -9.04 -8.78
N LEU A 84 6.08 -9.78 -9.89
CA LEU A 84 6.26 -11.23 -9.88
C LEU A 84 7.62 -11.64 -9.30
N GLY A 85 8.67 -10.86 -9.59
CA GLY A 85 10.00 -11.05 -9.00
C GLY A 85 9.97 -10.87 -7.48
N LEU A 86 9.26 -9.85 -6.99
CA LEU A 86 9.05 -9.63 -5.56
C LEU A 86 8.23 -10.76 -4.92
N ALA A 87 7.17 -11.20 -5.59
CA ALA A 87 6.36 -12.33 -5.15
C ALA A 87 7.19 -13.62 -5.04
N GLY A 88 8.01 -13.91 -6.06
CA GLY A 88 8.93 -15.05 -6.06
C GLY A 88 9.96 -14.94 -4.93
N TYR A 89 10.57 -13.76 -4.76
CA TYR A 89 11.49 -13.52 -3.66
C TYR A 89 10.85 -13.83 -2.30
N TYR A 90 9.61 -13.38 -2.06
CA TYR A 90 8.90 -13.69 -0.82
C TYR A 90 8.48 -15.15 -0.69
N ALA A 91 8.12 -15.82 -1.79
CA ALA A 91 7.82 -17.25 -1.77
C ALA A 91 9.04 -18.10 -1.36
N PHE A 92 10.25 -17.73 -1.80
CA PHE A 92 11.47 -18.50 -1.51
C PHE A 92 12.16 -18.10 -0.20
N TYR A 93 12.20 -16.81 0.13
CA TYR A 93 12.99 -16.29 1.25
C TYR A 93 12.15 -15.82 2.45
N GLY A 94 10.83 -15.71 2.27
CA GLY A 94 9.90 -15.18 3.25
C GLY A 94 10.02 -13.66 3.46
N HIS A 95 9.10 -13.09 4.24
CA HIS A 95 9.12 -11.67 4.61
C HIS A 95 10.07 -11.42 5.78
N ARG A 96 11.39 -11.61 5.54
CA ARG A 96 12.42 -11.34 6.56
C ARG A 96 12.68 -9.84 6.70
N HIS A 97 11.73 -9.10 7.24
CA HIS A 97 11.86 -7.67 7.53
C HIS A 97 12.77 -7.46 8.75
N ARG A 98 14.07 -7.24 8.53
CA ARG A 98 15.01 -6.82 9.59
C ARG A 98 15.06 -5.30 9.74
N VAL A 99 13.90 -4.64 9.81
CA VAL A 99 13.83 -3.19 10.01
C VAL A 99 13.88 -2.91 11.52
N ARG A 100 14.91 -2.20 11.98
CA ARG A 100 15.17 -1.92 13.40
C ARG A 100 14.39 -0.71 13.93
N VAL A 101 13.09 -0.62 13.65
CA VAL A 101 12.23 0.39 14.26
C VAL A 101 11.38 -0.27 15.32
N GLY A 102 11.63 0.08 16.59
CA GLY A 102 10.90 -0.49 17.72
C GLY A 102 9.46 0.04 17.82
N MET A 103 8.59 -0.72 18.51
CA MET A 103 7.18 -0.35 18.74
C MET A 103 6.98 0.91 19.60
N ARG A 104 8.05 1.44 20.20
CA ARG A 104 8.06 2.69 20.97
C ARG A 104 8.67 3.87 20.20
N THR A 105 8.81 3.72 18.89
CA THR A 105 9.36 4.77 18.04
C THR A 105 8.53 6.05 18.11
N GLY A 106 9.17 7.20 17.93
CA GLY A 106 8.46 8.48 17.80
C GLY A 106 7.71 8.59 16.47
N MET A 107 6.94 9.68 16.29
CA MET A 107 6.15 9.89 15.07
C MET A 107 6.97 9.83 13.77
N ALA A 108 8.20 10.37 13.78
CA ALA A 108 9.09 10.31 12.63
C ALA A 108 9.52 8.87 12.28
N GLY A 109 9.85 8.08 13.30
CA GLY A 109 10.20 6.68 13.07
C GLY A 109 9.00 5.83 12.69
N LEU A 110 7.78 6.20 13.11
CA LEU A 110 6.55 5.58 12.60
C LEU A 110 6.32 5.88 11.11
N ALA A 111 6.61 7.11 10.66
CA ALA A 111 6.55 7.46 9.25
C ALA A 111 7.59 6.67 8.44
N LEU A 112 8.83 6.57 8.94
CA LEU A 112 9.88 5.76 8.31
C LEU A 112 9.49 4.27 8.27
N TRP A 113 8.92 3.74 9.35
CA TRP A 113 8.44 2.36 9.38
C TRP A 113 7.35 2.14 8.32
N SER A 114 6.34 3.00 8.28
CA SER A 114 5.26 2.93 7.29
C SER A 114 5.81 2.95 5.86
N PHE A 115 6.74 3.86 5.57
CA PHE A 115 7.43 3.93 4.28
C PHE A 115 8.14 2.62 3.92
N LEU A 116 8.95 2.08 4.83
CA LEU A 116 9.71 0.85 4.59
C LEU A 116 8.79 -0.36 4.42
N MET A 117 7.72 -0.44 5.21
CA MET A 117 6.74 -1.51 5.12
C MET A 117 5.94 -1.44 3.81
N ALA A 118 5.44 -0.26 3.44
CA ALA A 118 4.74 -0.04 2.17
C ALA A 118 5.63 -0.34 0.96
N THR A 119 6.91 0.04 1.02
CA THR A 119 7.89 -0.26 -0.03
C THR A 119 8.15 -1.77 -0.12
N GLY A 120 8.41 -2.43 1.02
CA GLY A 120 8.64 -3.87 1.05
C GLY A 120 7.45 -4.66 0.53
N HIS A 121 6.24 -4.32 0.99
CA HIS A 121 5.02 -4.97 0.54
C HIS A 121 4.65 -4.65 -0.92
N GLY A 122 5.43 -3.80 -1.61
CA GLY A 122 5.21 -3.46 -3.00
C GLY A 122 3.96 -2.62 -3.23
N ALA A 123 3.49 -1.88 -2.22
CA ALA A 123 2.24 -1.12 -2.28
C ALA A 123 2.18 -0.23 -3.53
N GLY A 124 3.23 0.56 -3.77
CA GLY A 124 3.31 1.40 -4.97
C GLY A 124 3.28 0.62 -6.29
N LEU A 125 3.91 -0.56 -6.34
CA LEU A 125 3.88 -1.42 -7.53
C LEU A 125 2.49 -2.03 -7.74
N MET A 126 1.79 -2.41 -6.67
CA MET A 126 0.45 -2.99 -6.74
C MET A 126 -0.60 -1.99 -7.27
N LEU A 127 -0.34 -0.68 -7.19
CA LEU A 127 -1.22 0.36 -7.77
C LEU A 127 -1.06 0.48 -9.28
N MET A 128 0.06 0.04 -9.85
CA MET A 128 0.38 0.26 -11.26
C MET A 128 -0.68 -0.26 -12.23
N PRO A 129 -1.26 -1.47 -12.09
CA PRO A 129 -2.29 -1.95 -13.01
C PRO A 129 -3.50 -1.02 -13.08
N ALA A 130 -3.99 -0.57 -11.92
CA ALA A 130 -5.16 0.30 -11.85
C ALA A 130 -4.85 1.71 -12.36
N VAL A 131 -3.68 2.26 -12.02
CA VAL A 131 -3.25 3.59 -12.52
C VAL A 131 -3.05 3.57 -14.03
N LEU A 132 -2.37 2.55 -14.57
CA LEU A 132 -2.18 2.41 -16.02
C LEU A 132 -3.52 2.19 -16.73
N GLY A 133 -4.44 1.43 -16.15
CA GLY A 133 -5.80 1.26 -16.67
C GLY A 133 -6.59 2.57 -16.70
N LEU A 134 -6.50 3.39 -15.64
CA LEU A 134 -7.15 4.71 -15.59
C LEU A 134 -6.55 5.70 -16.58
N CYS A 135 -5.23 5.68 -16.80
CA CYS A 135 -4.58 6.51 -17.81
C CYS A 135 -4.95 6.11 -19.24
N LEU A 136 -5.24 4.82 -19.48
CA LEU A 136 -5.63 4.28 -20.79
C LEU A 136 -7.12 4.48 -21.12
N ALA A 137 -7.98 4.56 -20.10
CA ALA A 137 -9.43 4.67 -20.27
C ALA A 137 -9.89 6.09 -20.64
N ASP A 138 -9.00 7.09 -20.62
CA ASP A 138 -9.34 8.47 -20.97
C ASP A 138 -9.29 8.66 -22.51
N PRO A 139 -10.43 8.81 -23.22
CA PRO A 139 -10.47 8.86 -24.68
C PRO A 139 -9.81 10.12 -25.27
N SER A 140 -9.48 11.09 -24.42
CA SER A 140 -8.75 12.31 -24.77
C SER A 140 -7.23 12.14 -24.74
N ALA A 141 -6.72 10.98 -24.30
CA ALA A 141 -5.30 10.74 -24.08
C ALA A 141 -4.54 10.28 -25.34
N THR A 142 -4.20 11.23 -26.22
CA THR A 142 -2.98 11.15 -27.05
C THR A 142 -1.76 11.70 -26.30
N ILE A 143 -1.77 11.66 -24.96
CA ILE A 143 -0.92 12.54 -24.13
C ILE A 143 0.11 11.71 -23.34
N PRO A 144 1.41 12.12 -23.32
CA PRO A 144 2.45 11.45 -22.54
C PRO A 144 2.09 11.35 -21.05
N LEU A 145 2.59 10.30 -20.36
CA LEU A 145 2.32 9.97 -18.94
C LEU A 145 2.38 11.16 -17.95
N GLY A 146 3.03 12.28 -18.31
CA GLY A 146 3.12 13.50 -17.51
C GLY A 146 1.81 14.29 -17.35
N SER A 147 0.80 14.13 -18.22
CA SER A 147 -0.47 14.87 -18.11
C SER A 147 -1.52 14.22 -17.21
N SER A 148 -1.32 12.95 -16.84
CA SER A 148 -2.26 12.17 -15.99
C SER A 148 -1.99 12.33 -14.49
N LEU A 149 -1.33 13.43 -14.10
CA LEU A 149 -1.01 13.75 -12.71
C LEU A 149 -2.27 13.84 -11.82
N PRO A 150 -3.38 14.48 -12.23
CA PRO A 150 -4.58 14.57 -11.38
C PRO A 150 -5.19 13.20 -11.05
N ILE A 151 -5.26 12.31 -12.05
CA ILE A 151 -5.81 10.95 -11.89
C ILE A 151 -4.89 10.12 -10.99
N SER A 152 -3.58 10.21 -11.20
CA SER A 152 -2.59 9.53 -10.36
C SER A 152 -2.68 10.00 -8.91
N VAL A 153 -2.76 11.31 -8.67
CA VAL A 153 -2.93 11.88 -7.32
C VAL A 153 -4.24 11.41 -6.70
N ALA A 154 -5.35 11.42 -7.43
CA ALA A 154 -6.64 10.92 -6.95
C ALA A 154 -6.59 9.42 -6.62
N ALA A 155 -5.90 8.61 -7.42
CA ALA A 155 -5.72 7.17 -7.17
C ALA A 155 -4.92 6.93 -5.88
N VAL A 156 -3.80 7.63 -5.68
CA VAL A 156 -3.00 7.54 -4.45
C VAL A 156 -3.80 8.03 -3.24
N ALA A 157 -4.52 9.14 -3.39
CA ALA A 157 -5.34 9.69 -2.32
C ALA A 157 -6.44 8.72 -1.89
N LEU A 158 -7.18 8.15 -2.85
CA LEU A 158 -8.23 7.16 -2.57
C LEU A 158 -7.66 5.92 -1.89
N HIS A 159 -6.58 5.36 -2.44
CA HIS A 159 -5.93 4.17 -1.88
C HIS A 159 -5.43 4.42 -0.46
N THR A 160 -4.75 5.55 -0.23
CA THR A 160 -4.23 5.92 1.09
C THR A 160 -5.37 6.19 2.07
N ALA A 161 -6.44 6.86 1.64
CA ALA A 161 -7.61 7.10 2.47
C ALA A 161 -8.30 5.79 2.88
N ALA A 162 -8.49 4.84 1.95
CA ALA A 162 -9.02 3.52 2.26
C ALA A 162 -8.12 2.76 3.25
N THR A 163 -6.80 2.82 3.05
CA THR A 163 -5.80 2.24 3.97
C THR A 163 -5.96 2.80 5.37
N LEU A 164 -6.02 4.12 5.52
CA LEU A 164 -6.16 4.79 6.82
C LEU A 164 -7.51 4.53 7.46
N ALA A 165 -8.60 4.52 6.69
CA ALA A 165 -9.94 4.25 7.20
C ALA A 165 -10.00 2.85 7.83
N VAL A 166 -9.49 1.83 7.14
CA VAL A 166 -9.43 0.46 7.68
C VAL A 166 -8.45 0.37 8.86
N THR A 167 -7.27 1.00 8.76
CA THR A 167 -6.29 1.06 9.85
C THR A 167 -6.93 1.65 11.13
N ALA A 168 -7.65 2.75 10.99
CA ALA A 168 -8.33 3.43 12.08
C ALA A 168 -9.47 2.60 12.66
N ALA A 169 -10.31 1.99 11.80
CA ALA A 169 -11.40 1.14 12.24
C ALA A 169 -10.91 -0.08 13.03
N VAL A 170 -9.83 -0.73 12.55
CA VAL A 170 -9.23 -1.88 13.24
C VAL A 170 -8.56 -1.43 14.54
N ALA A 171 -7.80 -0.33 14.53
CA ALA A 171 -7.18 0.20 15.75
C ALA A 171 -8.22 0.53 16.82
N PHE A 172 -9.32 1.17 16.42
CA PHE A 172 -10.45 1.49 17.30
C PHE A 172 -11.11 0.24 17.86
N ALA A 173 -11.46 -0.73 17.01
CA ALA A 173 -12.06 -1.99 17.44
C ALA A 173 -11.18 -2.76 18.44
N ILE A 174 -9.86 -2.70 18.28
CA ILE A 174 -8.91 -3.34 19.18
C ILE A 174 -8.80 -2.62 20.52
N VAL A 175 -8.78 -1.29 20.52
CA VAL A 175 -8.70 -0.50 21.76
C VAL A 175 -10.00 -0.59 22.56
N GLU A 176 -11.15 -0.55 21.89
CA GLU A 176 -12.45 -0.45 22.57
C GLU A 176 -13.11 -1.80 22.86
N TRP A 177 -12.93 -2.81 22.00
CA TRP A 177 -13.74 -4.05 22.09
C TRP A 177 -12.93 -5.33 22.20
N LEU A 178 -11.93 -5.51 21.34
CA LEU A 178 -11.28 -6.82 21.17
C LEU A 178 -10.09 -7.03 22.10
N GLY A 179 -9.44 -5.94 22.53
CA GLY A 179 -8.16 -5.99 23.22
C GLY A 179 -7.05 -6.65 22.40
N LEU A 180 -5.84 -6.68 22.96
CA LEU A 180 -4.68 -7.32 22.31
C LEU A 180 -4.74 -8.86 22.33
N GLY A 181 -5.72 -9.46 23.02
CA GLY A 181 -5.89 -10.91 23.11
C GLY A 181 -6.16 -11.55 21.74
N VAL A 182 -6.85 -10.84 20.85
CA VAL A 182 -7.15 -11.28 19.47
C VAL A 182 -5.89 -11.62 18.67
N LEU A 183 -4.78 -10.91 18.90
CA LEU A 183 -3.51 -11.19 18.23
C LEU A 183 -2.92 -12.55 18.59
N ARG A 184 -3.30 -13.14 19.73
CA ARG A 184 -2.82 -14.46 20.16
C ARG A 184 -3.65 -15.60 19.59
N THR A 185 -4.89 -15.33 19.18
CA THR A 185 -5.86 -16.32 18.68
C THR A 185 -6.06 -16.26 17.17
N ALA A 186 -5.92 -15.09 16.54
CA ALA A 186 -6.05 -14.92 15.10
C ALA A 186 -4.73 -15.29 14.37
N TRP A 187 -4.54 -16.57 14.06
CA TRP A 187 -3.42 -17.05 13.25
C TRP A 187 -3.74 -16.92 11.75
N ILE A 188 -3.61 -15.71 11.22
CA ILE A 188 -3.69 -15.45 9.77
C ILE A 188 -2.26 -15.26 9.24
N ASN A 189 -1.87 -16.05 8.25
CA ASN A 189 -0.59 -15.90 7.57
C ASN A 189 -0.69 -14.75 6.55
N PHE A 190 -0.53 -13.52 7.02
CA PHE A 190 -0.57 -12.33 6.17
C PHE A 190 0.49 -12.36 5.07
N ASP A 191 1.69 -12.90 5.35
CA ASP A 191 2.77 -13.03 4.38
C ASP A 191 2.33 -13.87 3.17
N LEU A 192 1.66 -15.01 3.41
CA LEU A 192 1.14 -15.85 2.34
C LEU A 192 0.07 -15.12 1.51
N ILE A 193 -0.90 -14.51 2.19
CA ILE A 193 -1.97 -13.76 1.51
C ILE A 193 -1.36 -12.64 0.67
N TRP A 194 -0.32 -11.99 1.19
CA TRP A 194 0.38 -10.92 0.50
C TRP A 194 1.13 -11.39 -0.74
N THR A 195 1.88 -12.48 -0.62
CA THR A 195 2.55 -13.10 -1.77
C THR A 195 1.56 -13.52 -2.84
N LEU A 196 0.42 -14.11 -2.46
CA LEU A 196 -0.65 -14.46 -3.39
C LEU A 196 -1.26 -13.21 -4.07
N ALA A 197 -1.44 -12.11 -3.32
CA ALA A 197 -1.91 -10.85 -3.88
C ALA A 197 -0.92 -10.29 -4.90
N LEU A 198 0.39 -10.29 -4.61
CA LEU A 198 1.43 -9.88 -5.57
C LEU A 198 1.41 -10.77 -6.83
N VAL A 199 1.33 -12.10 -6.68
CA VAL A 199 1.20 -13.01 -7.83
C VAL A 199 -0.03 -12.65 -8.66
N ALA A 200 -1.20 -12.50 -8.04
CA ALA A 200 -2.44 -12.18 -8.74
C ALA A 200 -2.33 -10.84 -9.48
N THR A 201 -1.83 -9.80 -8.83
CA THR A 201 -1.63 -8.47 -9.44
C THR A 201 -0.65 -8.54 -10.61
N GLY A 202 0.46 -9.25 -10.46
CA GLY A 202 1.46 -9.44 -11.51
C GLY A 202 0.90 -10.19 -12.72
N VAL A 203 0.16 -11.28 -12.49
CA VAL A 203 -0.50 -12.06 -13.56
C VAL A 203 -1.55 -11.22 -14.28
N ILE A 204 -2.40 -10.50 -13.56
CA ILE A 204 -3.41 -9.61 -14.16
C ILE A 204 -2.73 -8.58 -15.08
N LEU A 205 -1.60 -8.01 -14.65
CA LEU A 205 -0.88 -7.01 -15.45
C LEU A 205 -0.22 -7.57 -16.72
N VAL A 206 0.09 -8.87 -16.75
CA VAL A 206 0.59 -9.55 -17.96
C VAL A 206 -0.55 -9.86 -18.94
N VAL A 207 -1.71 -10.25 -18.42
CA VAL A 207 -2.84 -10.75 -19.21
C VAL A 207 -3.70 -9.61 -19.79
N VAL A 208 -3.74 -8.44 -19.14
CA VAL A 208 -4.60 -7.29 -19.48
C VAL A 208 -3.81 -6.09 -20.01
#